data_AF-A0AAU2SX49-F1
#
_entry.id   AF-A0AAU2SX49-F1
#
_cell.length_a   1.000
_cell.length_b   1.000
_cell.length_c   1.000
_cell.angle_alpha   90.00
_cell.angle_beta   90.00
_cell.angle_gamma   90.00
#
_symmetry.space_group_name_H-M   'P 1'
#
loop_
_entity.id
_entity.type
_entity.pdbx_description
1 polymer ?
#
loop_
_entity_poly.entity_id
_entity_poly.type
_entity_poly.pdbx_seq_one_letter_code
_entity_poly.pdbx_strand_id
1 'polypeptide(L)'
;MSGRGPSARSGCAGPTPDEPTGEPSWYGVRCVFRHGPLGVYEERITLWTARSADEAVERAEAEAAEYCEDLDGVEYARLAQAFTLFGTPGDGAEVFSLMRGSTLPPGEYVDRYFATGDERTA
;
A
#
# COMPACT_ATOMS: atom_id res chain seq x y z
N MET A 1 15.95 -55.07 -43.65
CA MET A 1 14.78 -54.38 -43.06
C MET A 1 15.15 -52.91 -42.93
N SER A 2 14.50 -52.06 -43.72
CA SER A 2 14.70 -50.61 -43.78
C SER A 2 13.76 -49.89 -42.80
N GLY A 3 14.19 -48.76 -42.24
CA GLY A 3 13.31 -47.84 -41.52
C GLY A 3 14.07 -46.64 -40.92
N ARG A 4 13.79 -45.44 -41.46
CA ARG A 4 14.30 -44.11 -41.05
C ARG A 4 13.75 -43.67 -39.68
N GLY A 5 14.47 -42.77 -38.98
CA GLY A 5 13.98 -42.00 -37.82
C GLY A 5 12.98 -40.89 -38.21
N PRO A 6 12.84 -39.74 -37.50
CA PRO A 6 13.27 -39.34 -36.15
C PRO A 6 12.08 -38.79 -35.30
N SER A 7 12.28 -38.34 -34.05
CA SER A 7 11.63 -37.10 -33.53
C SER A 7 12.07 -36.77 -32.10
N ALA A 8 12.42 -35.50 -31.91
CA ALA A 8 12.83 -34.89 -30.65
C ALA A 8 11.71 -34.93 -29.60
N ARG A 9 12.05 -35.25 -28.34
CA ARG A 9 11.24 -34.80 -27.21
C ARG A 9 11.70 -33.41 -26.82
N SER A 10 10.97 -32.45 -27.36
CA SER A 10 10.73 -31.15 -26.71
C SER A 10 10.03 -31.38 -25.37
N GLY A 11 10.36 -30.56 -24.36
CA GLY A 11 9.70 -30.54 -23.06
C GLY A 11 10.62 -31.02 -21.93
N CYS A 12 10.93 -30.27 -20.88
CA CYS A 12 10.29 -29.08 -20.35
C CYS A 12 11.39 -28.17 -19.80
N ALA A 13 11.45 -26.91 -20.27
CA ALA A 13 12.06 -25.88 -19.46
C ALA A 13 11.16 -25.75 -18.22
N GLY A 14 11.70 -26.07 -17.04
CA GLY A 14 11.03 -25.73 -15.78
C GLY A 14 10.79 -24.22 -15.71
N PRO A 15 9.79 -23.77 -14.94
CA PRO A 15 9.51 -22.35 -14.82
C PRO A 15 10.78 -21.60 -14.39
N THR A 16 11.12 -20.56 -15.15
CA THR A 16 12.21 -19.63 -14.82
C THR A 16 11.89 -18.88 -13.52
N PRO A 17 12.87 -18.45 -12.72
CA PRO A 17 12.64 -18.01 -11.33
C PRO A 17 12.00 -16.61 -11.17
N ASP A 18 11.50 -15.99 -12.24
CA ASP A 18 11.22 -14.54 -12.26
C ASP A 18 9.82 -14.14 -12.76
N GLU A 19 8.84 -15.06 -12.79
CA GLU A 19 7.45 -14.66 -13.01
C GLU A 19 6.77 -14.35 -11.67
N PRO A 20 6.21 -13.14 -11.45
CA PRO A 20 5.35 -12.88 -10.29
C PRO A 20 4.09 -13.74 -10.46
N THR A 21 4.06 -14.87 -9.75
CA THR A 21 3.06 -15.93 -9.84
C THR A 21 1.83 -15.69 -8.97
N GLY A 22 1.66 -14.48 -8.41
CA GLY A 22 0.56 -14.12 -7.53
C GLY A 22 -0.56 -13.40 -8.26
N GLU A 23 -1.81 -13.82 -8.03
CA GLU A 23 -2.98 -13.02 -8.38
C GLU A 23 -2.90 -11.64 -7.69
N PRO A 24 -3.34 -10.55 -8.34
CA PRO A 24 -3.38 -9.24 -7.71
C PRO A 24 -4.14 -9.29 -6.38
N SER A 25 -3.55 -8.71 -5.35
CA SER A 25 -4.14 -8.58 -4.02
C SER A 25 -4.55 -7.13 -3.76
N TRP A 26 -5.38 -6.93 -2.74
CA TRP A 26 -5.73 -5.60 -2.28
C TRP A 26 -4.76 -5.10 -1.21
N TYR A 27 -4.42 -3.83 -1.31
CA TYR A 27 -3.54 -3.13 -0.38
C TYR A 27 -4.18 -1.81 0.03
N GLY A 28 -4.18 -1.51 1.32
CA GLY A 28 -4.37 -0.15 1.82
C GLY A 28 -3.01 0.50 1.98
N VAL A 29 -2.82 1.71 1.46
CA VAL A 29 -1.56 2.44 1.58
C VAL A 29 -1.80 3.73 2.33
N ARG A 30 -1.14 3.88 3.47
CA ARG A 30 -1.16 5.12 4.26
C ARG A 30 -0.07 6.07 3.77
N CYS A 31 -0.48 7.26 3.32
CA CYS A 31 0.39 8.36 2.96
C CYS A 31 0.24 9.55 3.94
N VAL A 32 1.32 10.31 4.13
CA VAL A 32 1.32 11.52 4.98
C VAL A 32 1.61 12.76 4.16
N PHE A 33 0.83 13.81 4.39
CA PHE A 33 0.93 15.09 3.71
C PHE A 33 1.10 16.21 4.73
N ARG A 34 1.84 17.24 4.35
CA ARG A 34 1.97 18.48 5.11
C ARG A 34 1.16 19.56 4.42
N HIS A 35 0.19 20.12 5.13
CA HIS A 35 -0.59 21.28 4.68
C HIS A 35 0.02 22.55 5.26
N GLY A 36 0.89 23.22 4.50
CA GLY A 36 1.60 24.42 4.92
C GLY A 36 0.68 25.55 5.39
N PRO A 37 -0.29 26.00 4.57
CA PRO A 37 -1.22 27.08 4.94
C PRO A 37 -2.08 26.78 6.17
N LEU A 38 -2.45 25.51 6.37
CA LEU A 38 -3.30 25.08 7.48
C LEU A 38 -2.53 24.72 8.75
N GLY A 39 -1.21 24.54 8.64
CA GLY A 39 -0.33 24.16 9.74
C GLY A 39 -0.57 22.74 10.28
N VAL A 40 -1.09 21.83 9.46
CA VAL A 40 -1.45 20.46 9.89
C VAL A 40 -0.76 19.40 9.03
N TYR A 41 -0.68 18.18 9.56
CA TYR A 41 -0.38 16.99 8.78
C TYR A 41 -1.66 16.20 8.56
N GLU A 42 -1.79 15.61 7.38
CA GLU A 42 -2.91 14.74 7.01
C GLU A 42 -2.39 13.33 6.77
N GLU A 43 -3.08 12.33 7.34
CA GLU A 43 -2.88 10.92 7.03
C GLU A 43 -4.02 10.45 6.11
N ARG A 44 -3.70 10.07 4.86
CA ARG A 44 -4.69 9.50 3.92
C ARG A 44 -4.42 8.01 3.72
N ILE A 45 -5.48 7.21 3.61
CA ILE A 45 -5.38 5.79 3.27
C ILE A 45 -6.14 5.56 1.96
N THR A 46 -5.44 5.03 0.96
CA THR A 46 -6.00 4.70 -0.36
C THR A 46 -5.95 3.20 -0.62
N LEU A 47 -6.91 2.67 -1.37
CA LEU A 47 -6.99 1.24 -1.72
C LEU A 47 -6.48 0.98 -3.13
N TRP A 48 -5.65 -0.05 -3.26
CA TRP A 48 -4.98 -0.41 -4.50
C TRP A 48 -5.06 -1.91 -4.76
N THR A 49 -5.32 -2.28 -6.01
CA THR A 49 -5.03 -3.63 -6.50
C THR A 49 -3.64 -3.64 -7.11
N ALA A 50 -2.77 -4.51 -6.60
CA ALA A 50 -1.38 -4.61 -7.02
C ALA A 50 -0.87 -6.05 -6.90
N ARG A 51 0.25 -6.37 -7.56
CA ARG A 51 0.89 -7.68 -7.47
C ARG A 51 1.86 -7.78 -6.29
N SER A 52 2.28 -6.64 -5.72
CA SER A 52 3.14 -6.57 -4.55
C SER A 52 2.83 -5.33 -3.70
N ALA A 53 3.33 -5.32 -2.47
CA ALA A 53 3.29 -4.14 -1.59
C ALA A 53 4.08 -2.96 -2.20
N ASP A 54 5.23 -3.24 -2.82
CA ASP A 54 6.05 -2.22 -3.47
C ASP A 54 5.30 -1.56 -4.65
N GLU A 55 4.62 -2.35 -5.49
CA GLU A 55 3.79 -1.80 -6.57
C GLU A 55 2.63 -0.95 -6.01
N ALA A 56 2.00 -1.38 -4.91
CA ALA A 56 0.97 -0.59 -4.25
C ALA A 56 1.53 0.73 -3.72
N VAL A 57 2.74 0.73 -3.16
CA VAL A 57 3.44 1.95 -2.71
C VAL A 57 3.74 2.87 -3.89
N GLU A 58 4.35 2.38 -4.98
CA GLU A 58 4.67 3.19 -6.16
C GLU A 58 3.42 3.89 -6.71
N ARG A 59 2.29 3.17 -6.76
CA ARG A 59 1.01 3.73 -7.22
C ARG A 59 0.44 4.75 -6.26
N ALA A 60 0.53 4.52 -4.95
CA ALA A 60 0.10 5.47 -3.95
C ALA A 60 0.97 6.73 -3.92
N GLU A 61 2.27 6.61 -4.20
CA GLU A 61 3.17 7.77 -4.30
C GLU A 61 2.90 8.59 -5.57
N ALA A 62 2.56 7.94 -6.69
CA ALA A 62 2.12 8.62 -7.89
C ALA A 62 0.82 9.41 -7.64
N GLU A 63 -0.19 8.79 -7.00
CA GLU A 63 -1.42 9.50 -6.62
C GLU A 63 -1.17 10.61 -5.60
N ALA A 64 -0.25 10.40 -4.65
CA ALA A 64 0.14 11.44 -3.69
C ALA A 64 0.77 12.66 -4.38
N ALA A 65 1.57 12.44 -5.43
CA ALA A 65 2.14 13.52 -6.23
C ALA A 65 1.03 14.29 -6.96
N GLU A 66 0.13 13.60 -7.65
CA GLU A 66 -1.04 14.21 -8.32
C GLU A 66 -1.90 15.02 -7.34
N TYR A 67 -2.19 14.45 -6.16
CA TYR A 67 -2.95 15.13 -5.10
C TYR A 67 -2.30 16.43 -4.63
N CYS A 68 -0.96 16.48 -4.55
CA CYS A 68 -0.25 17.70 -4.18
C CYS A 68 -0.24 18.75 -5.30
N GLU A 69 -0.24 18.34 -6.57
CA GLU A 69 -0.27 19.27 -7.70
C GLU A 69 -1.59 20.06 -7.75
N ASP A 70 -2.69 19.45 -7.30
CA ASP A 70 -4.03 20.07 -7.26
C ASP A 70 -4.23 21.03 -6.07
N LEU A 71 -3.29 21.11 -5.12
CA LEU A 71 -3.45 21.84 -3.86
C LEU A 71 -2.29 22.79 -3.56
N ASP A 72 -2.61 24.08 -3.37
CA ASP A 72 -1.62 25.09 -3.03
C ASP A 72 -1.02 24.85 -1.63
N GLY A 73 0.31 24.68 -1.58
CA GLY A 73 1.07 24.59 -0.34
C GLY A 73 0.94 23.26 0.40
N VAL A 74 0.54 22.20 -0.30
CA VAL A 74 0.50 20.83 0.22
C VAL A 74 1.69 20.04 -0.31
N GLU A 75 2.36 19.29 0.57
CA GLU A 75 3.56 18.53 0.24
C GLU A 75 3.43 17.08 0.73
N TYR A 76 3.75 16.11 -0.13
CA TYR A 76 3.88 14.71 0.27
C TYR A 76 5.12 14.53 1.19
N ALA A 77 4.90 14.00 2.39
CA ALA A 77 5.93 13.85 3.43
C ALA A 77 6.83 12.62 3.23
N ARG A 78 6.72 11.92 2.09
CA ARG A 78 7.54 10.74 1.74
C ARG A 78 7.40 9.57 2.72
N LEU A 79 6.20 9.39 3.24
CA LEU A 79 5.82 8.18 3.95
C LEU A 79 4.70 7.49 3.17
N ALA A 80 4.96 6.28 2.71
CA ALA A 80 3.96 5.36 2.19
C ALA A 80 4.09 4.02 2.93
N GLN A 81 2.99 3.54 3.52
CA GLN A 81 2.96 2.28 4.27
C GLN A 81 1.85 1.39 3.74
N ALA A 82 2.24 0.33 3.02
CA ALA A 82 1.32 -0.66 2.52
C ALA A 82 0.90 -1.67 3.61
N PHE A 83 -0.38 -2.02 3.59
CA PHE A 83 -1.01 -3.05 4.38
C PHE A 83 -1.78 -3.98 3.43
N THR A 84 -1.47 -5.27 3.43
CA THR A 84 -2.17 -6.26 2.59
C THR A 84 -3.49 -6.65 3.24
N LEU A 85 -4.58 -6.57 2.47
CA LEU A 85 -5.91 -6.99 2.92
C LEU A 85 -6.08 -8.51 2.81
N PHE A 86 -6.96 -9.08 3.65
CA PHE A 86 -7.31 -10.50 3.64
C PHE A 86 -8.35 -10.88 2.57
N GLY A 87 -8.36 -10.19 1.43
CA GLY A 87 -9.28 -10.41 0.31
C GLY A 87 -9.82 -9.10 -0.30
N THR A 88 -10.91 -9.21 -1.05
CA THR A 88 -11.63 -8.05 -1.59
C THR A 88 -12.24 -7.23 -0.45
N PRO A 89 -12.03 -5.90 -0.40
CA PRO A 89 -12.61 -5.05 0.62
C PRO A 89 -14.14 -5.05 0.53
N GLY A 90 -14.77 -5.22 1.68
CA GLY A 90 -16.22 -5.16 1.89
C GLY A 90 -16.53 -4.53 3.25
N ASP A 91 -17.79 -4.58 3.66
CA ASP A 91 -18.20 -4.09 4.99
C ASP A 91 -17.38 -4.76 6.11
N GLY A 92 -16.83 -3.95 7.01
CA GLY A 92 -15.98 -4.41 8.12
C GLY A 92 -14.57 -4.86 7.73
N ALA A 93 -14.14 -4.73 6.47
CA ALA A 93 -12.78 -5.08 6.08
C ALA A 93 -11.75 -4.15 6.75
N GLU A 94 -10.72 -4.74 7.37
CA GLU A 94 -9.56 -3.99 7.86
C GLU A 94 -8.77 -3.50 6.64
N VAL A 95 -8.68 -2.18 6.47
CA VAL A 95 -7.97 -1.55 5.35
C VAL A 95 -6.56 -1.07 5.74
N PHE A 96 -6.28 -0.96 7.03
CA PHE A 96 -5.00 -0.51 7.57
C PHE A 96 -4.87 -0.93 9.04
N SER A 97 -3.65 -1.26 9.45
CA SER A 97 -3.33 -1.58 10.85
C SER A 97 -1.94 -1.06 11.22
N LEU A 98 -1.82 -0.36 12.35
CA LEU A 98 -0.54 0.11 12.90
C LEU A 98 -0.38 -0.40 14.33
N MET A 99 0.65 -1.23 14.53
CA MET A 99 1.11 -1.58 15.87
C MET A 99 2.24 -0.64 16.29
N ARG A 100 2.11 -0.01 17.45
CA ARG A 100 3.14 0.85 18.05
C ARG A 100 3.42 0.37 19.46
N GLY A 101 4.68 0.07 19.77
CA GLY A 101 5.10 -0.18 21.13
C GLY A 101 4.95 1.08 21.98
N SER A 102 4.33 0.96 23.16
CA SER A 102 4.19 2.06 24.12
C SER A 102 4.13 1.52 25.54
N THR A 103 4.67 2.31 26.49
CA THR A 103 4.53 2.07 27.92
C THR A 103 3.44 2.94 28.55
N LEU A 104 2.74 3.75 27.75
CA LEU A 104 1.65 4.61 28.23
C LEU A 104 0.42 3.77 28.56
N PRO A 105 -0.35 4.15 29.60
CA PRO A 105 -1.71 3.64 29.80
C PRO A 105 -2.61 3.94 28.59
N PRO A 106 -3.70 3.17 28.37
CA PRO A 106 -4.53 3.30 27.17
C PRO A 106 -5.10 4.71 26.93
N GLY A 107 -5.62 5.38 27.98
CA GLY A 107 -6.18 6.73 27.84
C GLY A 107 -5.12 7.76 27.45
N GLU A 108 -3.98 7.76 28.13
CA GLU A 108 -2.87 8.66 27.82
C GLU A 108 -2.28 8.41 26.43
N TYR A 109 -2.30 7.17 25.94
CA TYR A 109 -1.88 6.84 24.58
C TYR A 109 -2.80 7.49 23.53
N VAL A 110 -4.12 7.41 23.74
CA VAL A 110 -5.11 8.01 22.84
C VAL A 110 -4.97 9.53 22.84
N ASP A 111 -4.94 10.16 24.01
CA ASP A 111 -4.81 11.61 24.14
C ASP A 111 -3.51 12.15 23.54
N ARG A 112 -2.44 11.34 23.56
CA ARG A 112 -1.14 11.73 23.02
C ARG A 112 -1.07 11.72 21.50
N TYR A 113 -1.77 10.80 20.84
CA TYR A 113 -1.53 10.52 19.43
C TYR A 113 -2.76 10.69 18.53
N PHE A 114 -3.98 10.70 19.08
CA PHE A 114 -5.20 10.59 18.27
C PHE A 114 -6.36 11.49 18.70
N ALA A 115 -6.40 11.91 19.97
CA ALA A 115 -7.46 12.77 20.51
C ALA A 115 -6.85 14.00 21.21
N THR A 116 -5.95 14.69 20.51
CA THR A 116 -5.29 15.90 21.01
C THR A 116 -6.24 17.09 21.07
N GLY A 117 -7.36 17.03 20.33
CA GLY A 117 -8.35 18.11 20.23
C GLY A 117 -8.10 19.07 19.06
N ASP A 118 -7.04 18.83 18.29
CA ASP A 118 -6.65 19.65 17.13
C ASP A 118 -6.90 18.95 15.79
N GLU A 119 -7.42 17.72 15.83
CA GLU A 119 -7.73 16.92 14.64
C GLU A 119 -8.80 17.60 13.77
N ARG A 120 -8.65 17.46 12.45
CA ARG A 120 -9.60 17.96 11.46
C ARG A 120 -9.94 16.84 10.50
N THR A 121 -11.24 16.68 10.22
CA THR A 121 -11.74 15.75 9.21
C THR A 121 -12.33 16.54 8.05
N ALA A 122 -11.96 16.19 6.82
CA ALA A 122 -12.59 16.70 5.60
C ALA A 122 -13.77 15.80 5.19
#